data_AF-A0A7V5RPK5-F1
#
_entry.id   AF-A0A7V5RPK5-F1
#
_cell.length_a   1.000
_cell.length_b   1.000
_cell.length_c   1.000
_cell.angle_alpha   90.00
_cell.angle_beta   90.00
_cell.angle_gamma   90.00
#
_symmetry.space_group_name_H-M   'P 1'
#
loop_
_entity.id
_entity.type
_entity.pdbx_description
1 polymer ?
#
loop_
_entity_poly.entity_id
_entity_poly.type
_entity_poly.pdbx_seq_one_letter_code
_entity_poly.pdbx_strand_id
1 'polypeptide(L)'
;MIRRLPIIGVMGSGKDCREELARPLGRWLAQKGFHLLTGGGGGVMEAVARAFTEVEPREGLSIGIIPGQGGKEKGHPPAGYPNPYIELPVYTHLPDSGRKGTHPLSRNHINILSSDLLVFLPGGA
;
A
#
# COMPACT_ATOMS: atom_id res chain seq x y z
N MET A 1 -2.34 -29.04 0.11
CA MET A 1 -2.92 -27.89 -0.62
C MET A 1 -2.28 -26.62 -0.11
N ILE A 2 -1.84 -25.73 -1.00
CA ILE A 2 -1.29 -24.43 -0.62
C ILE A 2 -2.49 -23.51 -0.33
N ARG A 3 -2.53 -22.87 0.85
CA ARG A 3 -3.54 -21.86 1.20
C ARG A 3 -3.00 -20.49 0.80
N ARG A 4 -3.69 -19.78 -0.10
CA ARG A 4 -3.38 -18.41 -0.49
C ARG A 4 -4.48 -17.49 0.03
N LEU A 5 -4.12 -16.49 0.84
CA LEU A 5 -5.06 -15.46 1.26
C LEU A 5 -5.24 -14.43 0.13
N PRO A 6 -6.46 -13.89 -0.08
CA PRO A 6 -6.67 -12.81 -1.03
C PRO A 6 -5.90 -11.54 -0.66
N ILE A 7 -5.44 -10.79 -1.66
CA ILE A 7 -4.70 -9.54 -1.53
C ILE A 7 -5.62 -8.38 -1.91
N ILE A 8 -5.90 -7.49 -0.95
CA ILE A 8 -6.75 -6.32 -1.16
C ILE A 8 -5.85 -5.08 -1.26
N GLY A 9 -5.83 -4.47 -2.44
CA GLY A 9 -5.11 -3.23 -2.69
C GLY A 9 -5.91 -2.02 -2.23
N VAL A 10 -5.33 -1.18 -1.37
CA VAL A 10 -5.95 0.08 -0.92
C VAL A 10 -5.13 1.26 -1.42
N MET A 11 -5.78 2.14 -2.19
CA MET A 11 -5.19 3.34 -2.77
C MET A 11 -5.93 4.58 -2.27
N GLY A 12 -5.22 5.71 -2.14
CA GLY A 12 -5.81 6.97 -1.71
C GLY A 12 -4.77 8.07 -1.56
N SER A 13 -5.15 9.17 -0.90
CA SER A 13 -4.25 10.30 -0.67
C SER A 13 -2.98 9.88 0.06
N GLY A 14 -1.82 10.29 -0.45
CA GLY A 14 -0.53 10.11 0.25
C GLY A 14 -0.25 11.14 1.35
N LYS A 15 -1.20 12.04 1.62
CA LYS A 15 -1.07 13.13 2.61
C LYS A 15 -2.22 13.16 3.61
N ASP A 16 -3.44 13.02 3.12
CA ASP A 16 -4.64 13.00 3.95
C ASP A 16 -4.92 11.56 4.38
N CYS A 17 -5.02 11.33 5.69
CA CYS A 17 -5.23 10.00 6.26
C CYS A 17 -6.62 9.45 5.99
N ARG A 18 -7.64 10.31 5.87
CA ARG A 18 -9.06 9.89 5.76
C ARG A 18 -9.42 8.82 6.82
N GLU A 19 -9.03 9.06 8.07
CA GLU A 19 -9.14 8.11 9.19
C GLU A 19 -10.55 7.54 9.35
N GLU A 20 -11.58 8.35 9.08
CA GLU A 20 -12.99 7.97 9.15
C GLU A 20 -13.36 6.86 8.17
N LEU A 21 -12.59 6.71 7.08
CA LEU A 21 -12.73 5.63 6.09
C LEU A 21 -11.63 4.57 6.24
N ALA A 22 -10.38 4.99 6.42
CA ALA A 22 -9.22 4.11 6.44
C ALA A 22 -9.21 3.18 7.66
N ARG A 23 -9.59 3.69 8.84
CA ARG A 23 -9.58 2.92 10.08
C ARG A 23 -10.59 1.76 10.08
N PRO A 24 -11.90 1.97 9.81
CA PRO A 24 -12.84 0.86 9.77
C PRO A 24 -12.49 -0.14 8.66
N LEU A 25 -12.00 0.33 7.50
CA LEU A 25 -11.55 -0.53 6.41
C LEU A 25 -10.39 -1.44 6.83
N GLY A 26 -9.30 -0.87 7.38
CA GLY A 26 -8.12 -1.64 7.79
C GLY A 26 -8.44 -2.72 8.82
N ARG A 27 -9.25 -2.37 9.82
CA ARG A 27 -9.71 -3.34 10.83
C ARG A 27 -10.55 -4.46 10.22
N TRP A 28 -11.49 -4.12 9.34
CA TRP A 28 -12.34 -5.11 8.68
C TRP A 28 -11.52 -6.07 7.82
N LEU A 29 -10.54 -5.55 7.06
CA LEU A 29 -9.67 -6.38 6.23
C LEU A 29 -8.87 -7.39 7.07
N ALA A 30 -8.30 -6.95 8.19
CA ALA A 30 -7.55 -7.82 9.10
C ALA A 30 -8.44 -8.92 9.70
N GLN A 31 -9.64 -8.56 10.16
CA GLN A 31 -10.61 -9.50 10.74
C GLN A 31 -11.12 -10.54 9.74
N LYS A 32 -11.10 -10.23 8.44
CA LYS A 32 -11.53 -11.14 7.37
C LYS A 32 -10.41 -12.06 6.85
N GLY A 33 -9.18 -11.91 7.34
CA GLY A 33 -8.06 -12.76 6.95
C GLY A 33 -7.53 -12.47 5.55
N PHE A 34 -7.54 -11.20 5.13
CA PHE A 34 -6.93 -10.78 3.87
C PHE A 34 -5.52 -10.24 4.07
N HIS A 35 -4.69 -10.33 3.03
CA HIS A 35 -3.53 -9.45 2.92
C HIS A 35 -3.98 -8.03 2.56
N LEU A 36 -3.33 -7.05 3.18
CA LEU A 36 -3.46 -5.65 2.80
C LEU A 36 -2.27 -5.28 1.90
N LEU A 37 -2.53 -4.75 0.72
CA LEU A 37 -1.51 -4.17 -0.15
C LEU A 37 -1.73 -2.66 -0.23
N THR A 38 -0.68 -1.88 0.04
CA THR A 38 -0.70 -0.44 -0.18
C THR A 38 0.56 0.00 -0.92
N GLY A 39 0.64 1.29 -1.19
CA GLY A 39 1.87 1.87 -1.68
C GLY A 39 2.94 2.20 -0.65
N GLY A 40 2.70 1.93 0.63
CA GLY A 40 3.69 2.08 1.70
C GLY A 40 4.13 3.50 2.05
N GLY A 41 3.43 4.53 1.56
CA GLY A 41 3.67 5.93 1.95
C GLY A 41 2.81 6.37 3.14
N GLY A 42 2.71 7.68 3.35
CA GLY A 42 1.84 8.29 4.36
C GLY A 42 0.36 8.38 3.97
N GLY A 43 -0.40 9.20 4.71
CA GLY A 43 -1.82 9.45 4.44
C GLY A 43 -2.67 8.18 4.57
N VAL A 44 -3.57 7.94 3.60
CA VAL A 44 -4.45 6.76 3.58
C VAL A 44 -3.66 5.46 3.74
N MET A 45 -2.51 5.34 3.07
CA MET A 45 -1.71 4.11 3.07
C MET A 45 -1.19 3.77 4.47
N GLU A 46 -0.76 4.78 5.23
CA GLU A 46 -0.32 4.61 6.62
C GLU A 46 -1.51 4.35 7.55
N ALA A 47 -2.59 5.12 7.41
CA ALA A 47 -3.77 4.99 8.26
C ALA A 47 -4.44 3.60 8.17
N VAL A 48 -4.59 3.08 6.94
CA VAL A 48 -5.17 1.73 6.74
C VAL A 48 -4.22 0.63 7.20
N ALA A 49 -2.91 0.78 6.97
CA ALA A 49 -1.90 -0.17 7.43
C ALA A 49 -1.84 -0.23 8.96
N ARG A 50 -1.82 0.93 9.63
CA ARG A 50 -1.90 1.02 11.09
C ARG A 50 -3.11 0.28 11.64
N ALA A 51 -4.30 0.64 11.16
CA ALA A 51 -5.55 0.06 11.63
C ALA A 51 -5.65 -1.46 11.36
N PHE A 52 -5.04 -1.93 10.26
CA PHE A 52 -4.92 -3.35 9.95
C PHE A 52 -3.96 -4.05 10.92
N THR A 53 -2.79 -3.48 11.20
CA THR A 53 -1.79 -4.08 12.09
C THR A 53 -2.19 -4.08 13.56
N GLU A 54 -3.08 -3.16 13.99
CA GLU A 54 -3.64 -3.11 15.36
C GLU A 54 -4.57 -4.29 15.70
N VAL A 55 -5.03 -5.07 14.71
CA VAL A 55 -5.92 -6.21 14.95
C VAL A 55 -5.10 -7.48 15.15
N GLU A 56 -5.21 -8.07 16.33
CA GLU A 56 -4.59 -9.35 16.67
C GLU A 56 -5.60 -10.33 17.32
N PRO A 57 -5.56 -11.63 16.99
CA PRO A 57 -4.73 -12.23 15.93
C PRO A 57 -5.29 -11.88 14.54
N ARG A 58 -4.40 -11.86 13.52
CA ARG A 58 -4.76 -11.76 12.11
C ARG A 58 -3.92 -12.70 11.26
N GLU A 59 -4.48 -13.15 10.13
CA GLU A 59 -3.79 -14.09 9.23
C GLU A 59 -2.96 -13.40 8.15
N GLY A 60 -3.43 -12.26 7.63
CA GLY A 60 -2.78 -11.57 6.52
C GLY A 60 -1.74 -10.56 6.98
N LEU A 61 -0.81 -10.26 6.07
CA LEU A 61 0.26 -9.27 6.20
C LEU A 61 -0.10 -7.91 5.58
N SER A 62 0.47 -6.85 6.14
CA SER A 62 0.56 -5.52 5.56
C SER A 62 1.75 -5.44 4.59
N ILE A 63 1.46 -5.35 3.29
CA ILE A 63 2.40 -5.38 2.18
C ILE A 63 2.51 -3.97 1.58
N GLY A 64 3.73 -3.48 1.38
CA GLY A 64 3.98 -2.18 0.78
C GLY A 64 4.82 -2.30 -0.49
N ILE A 65 4.27 -1.92 -1.65
CA ILE A 65 5.05 -1.80 -2.88
C ILE A 65 5.69 -0.41 -2.89
N ILE A 66 7.00 -0.32 -2.70
CA ILE A 66 7.70 0.94 -2.42
C ILE A 66 8.25 1.53 -3.74
N PRO A 67 7.98 2.82 -4.04
CA PRO A 67 8.53 3.45 -5.25
C PRO A 67 10.04 3.59 -5.15
N GLY A 68 10.70 3.65 -6.30
CA GLY A 68 12.08 4.09 -6.38
C GLY A 68 12.20 5.61 -6.45
N GLN A 69 13.37 6.13 -6.15
CA GLN A 69 13.76 7.52 -6.34
C GLN A 69 14.29 7.70 -7.77
N GLY A 70 13.85 8.76 -8.44
CA GLY A 70 14.39 9.17 -9.74
C GLY A 70 15.70 9.97 -9.61
N GLY A 71 16.29 10.34 -10.74
CA GLY A 71 17.46 11.23 -10.75
C GLY A 71 18.79 10.52 -10.45
N LYS A 72 19.63 11.11 -9.58
CA LYS A 72 20.98 10.62 -9.29
C LYS A 72 21.01 9.46 -8.28
N GLU A 73 20.00 9.34 -7.41
CA GLU A 73 19.90 8.31 -6.37
C GLU A 73 18.97 7.16 -6.81
N LYS A 74 19.24 6.58 -7.98
CA LYS A 74 18.37 5.53 -8.53
C LYS A 74 18.36 4.31 -7.62
N GLY A 75 17.16 3.78 -7.36
CA GLY A 75 16.97 2.50 -6.66
C GLY A 75 16.78 2.59 -5.15
N HIS A 76 16.90 3.77 -4.54
CA HIS A 76 16.52 4.00 -3.14
C HIS A 76 15.04 4.40 -3.03
N PRO A 77 14.35 4.11 -1.91
CA PRO A 77 13.02 4.64 -1.67
C PRO A 77 13.07 6.15 -1.39
N PRO A 78 12.02 6.91 -1.75
CA PRO A 78 11.89 8.30 -1.30
C PRO A 78 11.83 8.43 0.22
N ALA A 79 12.20 9.60 0.73
CA ALA A 79 12.09 9.90 2.15
C ALA A 79 10.64 9.68 2.65
N GLY A 80 10.51 9.07 3.83
CA GLY A 80 9.22 8.72 4.43
C GLY A 80 8.62 7.39 3.96
N TYR A 81 9.34 6.62 3.14
CA TYR A 81 8.98 5.25 2.77
C TYR A 81 9.94 4.21 3.37
N PRO A 82 9.46 3.00 3.71
CA PRO A 82 8.05 2.68 3.95
C PRO A 82 7.54 3.36 5.24
N ASN A 83 6.22 3.49 5.39
CA ASN A 83 5.63 3.82 6.69
C ASN A 83 5.86 2.67 7.70
N PRO A 84 5.81 2.93 9.03
CA PRO A 84 6.17 1.94 10.06
C PRO A 84 5.26 0.70 10.14
N TYR A 85 4.10 0.72 9.50
CA TYR A 85 3.09 -0.34 9.57
C TYR A 85 3.13 -1.30 8.37
N ILE A 86 4.16 -1.19 7.53
CA ILE A 86 4.45 -2.16 6.46
C ILE A 86 5.32 -3.28 7.03
N GLU A 87 4.77 -4.49 7.06
CA GLU A 87 5.48 -5.68 7.53
C GLU A 87 6.32 -6.32 6.43
N LEU A 88 5.81 -6.29 5.19
CA LEU A 88 6.50 -6.82 4.02
C LEU A 88 6.72 -5.71 2.98
N PRO A 89 7.85 -4.98 3.05
CA PRO A 89 8.20 -4.00 2.05
C PRO A 89 8.78 -4.67 0.80
N VAL A 90 8.26 -4.31 -0.37
CA VAL A 90 8.80 -4.69 -1.68
C VAL A 90 9.38 -3.44 -2.33
N TYR A 91 10.70 -3.28 -2.25
CA TYR A 91 11.41 -2.16 -2.86
C TYR A 91 11.49 -2.29 -4.37
N THR A 92 11.17 -1.22 -5.08
CA THR A 92 11.23 -1.19 -6.54
C THR A 92 12.19 -0.11 -7.03
N HIS A 93 12.73 -0.30 -8.23
CA HIS A 93 13.53 0.72 -8.93
C HIS A 93 12.67 1.72 -9.71
N LEU A 94 11.34 1.66 -9.57
CA LEU A 94 10.33 2.30 -10.42
C LEU A 94 9.99 3.71 -9.88
N PRO A 95 10.45 4.81 -10.53
CA PRO A 95 10.31 6.15 -9.98
C PRO A 95 9.03 6.89 -10.40
N ASP A 96 8.30 6.40 -11.41
CA ASP A 96 7.16 7.15 -11.93
C ASP A 96 5.97 7.08 -10.98
N SER A 97 5.47 8.27 -10.62
CA SER A 97 4.36 8.48 -9.68
C SER A 97 3.43 9.61 -10.15
N GLY A 98 2.31 9.76 -9.45
CA GLY A 98 1.30 10.79 -9.72
C GLY A 98 0.77 10.75 -11.15
N ARG A 99 0.91 11.85 -11.90
CA ARG A 99 0.49 11.95 -13.31
C ARG A 99 1.17 10.94 -14.24
N LYS A 100 2.32 10.38 -13.86
CA LYS A 100 3.01 9.31 -14.60
C LYS A 100 2.63 7.92 -14.10
N GLY A 101 1.56 7.79 -13.32
CA GLY A 101 1.14 6.53 -12.69
C GLY A 101 0.77 5.41 -13.67
N THR A 102 0.60 5.71 -14.96
CA THR A 102 0.33 4.74 -16.03
C THR A 102 1.55 4.47 -16.91
N HIS A 103 2.67 5.15 -16.66
CA HIS A 103 3.89 4.94 -17.44
C HIS A 103 4.54 3.60 -17.12
N PRO A 104 5.32 3.00 -18.05
CA PRO A 104 5.96 1.69 -17.84
C PRO A 104 6.84 1.61 -16.58
N LEU A 105 7.41 2.74 -16.15
CA LEU A 105 8.26 2.81 -14.96
C LEU A 105 7.48 3.13 -13.67
N SER A 106 6.15 2.96 -13.68
CA SER A 106 5.33 3.12 -12.49
C SER A 106 5.07 1.79 -11.79
N ARG A 107 5.29 1.77 -10.48
CA ARG A 107 4.93 0.63 -9.61
C ARG A 107 3.43 0.37 -9.49
N ASN A 108 2.58 1.28 -9.99
CA ASN A 108 1.13 1.10 -9.95
C ASN A 108 0.70 -0.19 -10.67
N HIS A 109 1.42 -0.62 -11.71
CA HIS A 109 1.16 -1.92 -12.34
C HIS A 109 1.28 -3.07 -11.34
N ILE A 110 2.29 -3.05 -10.47
CA ILE A 110 2.48 -4.08 -9.44
C ILE A 110 1.34 -4.02 -8.42
N ASN A 111 1.00 -2.81 -7.94
CA ASN A 111 -0.12 -2.60 -7.03
C ASN A 111 -1.44 -3.20 -7.56
N ILE A 112 -1.76 -2.90 -8.82
CA ILE A 112 -3.02 -3.29 -9.47
C ILE A 112 -3.03 -4.79 -9.80
N LEU A 113 -1.97 -5.29 -10.46
CA LEU A 113 -1.92 -6.67 -10.95
C LEU A 113 -1.67 -7.71 -9.84
N SER A 114 -1.19 -7.28 -8.66
CA SER A 114 -0.99 -8.17 -7.51
C SER A 114 -2.20 -8.22 -6.58
N SER A 115 -3.20 -7.36 -6.79
CA SER A 115 -4.41 -7.30 -5.96
C SER A 115 -5.53 -8.14 -6.58
N ASP A 116 -6.24 -8.90 -5.76
CA ASP A 116 -7.46 -9.60 -6.14
C ASP A 116 -8.67 -8.65 -6.17
N LEU A 117 -8.64 -7.60 -5.34
CA LEU A 117 -9.63 -6.52 -5.32
C LEU A 117 -8.97 -5.18 -4.96
N LEU A 118 -9.51 -4.11 -5.50
CA LEU A 118 -9.04 -2.74 -5.26
C LEU A 118 -10.10 -1.90 -4.55
N VAL A 119 -9.68 -1.16 -3.52
CA VAL A 119 -10.46 -0.14 -2.85
C VAL A 119 -9.78 1.21 -3.04
N PHE A 120 -10.49 2.14 -3.66
CA PHE A 120 -10.03 3.52 -3.83
C PHE A 120 -10.71 4.42 -2.81
N LEU A 121 -9.93 4.91 -1.85
CA LEU A 121 -10.33 5.99 -0.95
C LEU A 121 -9.99 7.34 -1.60
N PRO A 122 -10.61 8.44 -1.16
CA PRO A 122 -10.36 9.75 -1.76
C PRO A 122 -8.87 10.14 -1.75
N GLY A 123 -8.43 10.72 -2.87
CA GLY A 123 -7.05 11.10 -3.10
C GLY A 123 -6.89 11.94 -4.36
N GLY A 124 -5.68 12.48 -4.54
CA GLY A 124 -5.29 13.26 -5.72
C GLY A 124 -4.25 12.53 -6.58
N ALA A 125 -3.88 13.18 -7.68
CA ALA A 125 -2.76 12.79 -8.54
C ALA A 125 -1.43 13.35 -8.03
#